data_AF-A0A7X8Q2P3-F1
#
_entry.id   AF-A0A7X8Q2P3-F1
#
_cell.length_a   1.000
_cell.length_b   1.000
_cell.length_c   1.000
_cell.angle_alpha   90.00
_cell.angle_beta   90.00
_cell.angle_gamma   90.00
#
_symmetry.space_group_name_H-M   'P 1'
#
loop_
_entity.id
_entity.type
_entity.pdbx_description
1 polymer ?
#
loop_
_entity_poly.entity_id
_entity_poly.type
_entity_poly.pdbx_seq_one_letter_code
_entity_poly.pdbx_strand_id
1 'polypeptide(L)'
;MKLNNQKGLTLLEIILSMAILGILAISFLTMFSSGFKSIIKAGNKSVAAYDAQQSMTNKIIQADDLDSDEYIEETITFDFNGGPTIDLDIRLLDVSEDYKGSSSNMKGFYLEP
;
A
#
# COMPACT_ATOMS: atom_id res chain seq x y z
N MET A 1 23.22 64.75 5.04
CA MET A 1 22.45 64.48 6.28
C MET A 1 21.74 63.14 6.08
N LYS A 2 22.19 62.05 6.72
CA LYS A 2 21.59 60.72 6.56
C LYS A 2 20.41 60.60 7.53
N LEU A 3 19.18 60.46 7.01
CA LEU A 3 18.02 60.10 7.82
C LEU A 3 18.18 58.63 8.27
N ASN A 4 18.53 58.41 9.53
CA ASN A 4 18.43 57.08 10.14
C ASN A 4 16.95 56.76 10.38
N ASN A 5 16.34 56.01 9.47
CA ASN A 5 14.94 55.61 9.49
C ASN A 5 14.73 54.35 10.35
N GLN A 6 15.07 54.41 11.65
CA GLN A 6 14.84 53.30 12.58
C GLN A 6 13.37 53.25 13.01
N LYS A 7 12.53 52.63 12.19
CA LYS A 7 11.16 52.26 12.59
C LYS A 7 11.25 51.04 13.51
N GLY A 8 11.02 51.23 14.80
CA GLY A 8 10.84 50.13 15.75
C GLY A 8 9.53 49.37 15.47
N LEU A 9 9.47 48.10 15.86
CA LEU A 9 8.26 47.29 15.81
C LEU A 9 7.27 47.78 16.87
N THR A 10 6.03 47.98 16.47
CA THR A 10 4.95 48.26 17.41
C THR A 10 4.51 46.97 18.11
N LEU A 11 4.00 47.10 19.34
CA LEU A 11 3.37 45.98 20.07
C LEU A 11 2.24 45.34 19.25
N LEU A 12 1.49 46.15 18.49
CA LEU A 12 0.42 45.67 17.63
C LEU A 12 0.93 44.76 16.50
N GLU A 13 2.03 45.14 15.83
CA GLU A 13 2.63 44.32 14.77
C GLU A 13 3.16 42.99 15.30
N ILE A 14 3.70 42.96 16.51
CA ILE A 14 4.15 41.72 17.16
C ILE A 14 2.96 40.80 17.41
N ILE A 15 1.87 41.33 17.98
CA ILE A 15 0.66 40.55 18.26
C ILE A 15 0.05 40.00 16.97
N LEU A 16 -0.05 40.83 15.92
CA LEU A 16 -0.55 40.39 14.61
C LEU A 16 0.35 39.31 13.99
N SER A 17 1.67 39.47 14.08
CA SER A 17 2.63 38.48 13.54
C SER A 17 2.50 37.15 14.27
N MET A 18 2.38 37.15 15.61
CA MET A 18 2.15 35.95 16.40
C MET A 18 0.80 35.29 16.08
N ALA A 19 -0.25 36.07 15.86
CA ALA A 19 -1.55 35.55 15.46
C ALA A 19 -1.47 34.84 14.10
N ILE A 20 -0.81 35.45 13.11
CA ILE A 20 -0.62 34.86 11.77
C ILE A 20 0.24 33.59 11.88
N LEU A 21 1.34 33.61 12.64
CA LEU A 21 2.18 32.43 12.86
C LEU A 21 1.41 31.29 13.53
N GLY A 22 0.55 31.60 14.49
CA GLY A 22 -0.31 30.61 15.16
C GLY A 22 -1.28 29.93 14.19
N ILE A 23 -1.92 30.71 13.32
CA ILE A 23 -2.82 30.18 12.28
C ILE A 23 -2.05 29.23 11.34
N LEU A 24 -0.88 29.66 10.85
CA LEU A 24 -0.05 28.84 9.98
C LEU A 24 0.41 27.54 10.66
N ALA A 25 0.83 27.62 11.94
CA ALA A 25 1.27 26.45 12.69
C ALA A 25 0.18 25.38 12.81
N ILE A 26 -1.07 25.78 13.05
CA ILE A 26 -2.20 24.85 13.15
C ILE A 26 -2.48 24.18 11.79
N SER A 27 -2.41 24.94 10.69
CA SER A 27 -2.58 24.41 9.34
C SER A 27 -1.53 23.33 9.03
N PHE A 28 -0.26 23.59 9.32
CA PHE A 28 0.81 22.62 9.09
C PHE A 28 0.75 21.41 10.03
N LEU A 29 0.35 21.59 11.28
CA LEU A 29 0.24 20.48 12.23
C LEU A 29 -0.74 19.40 11.75
N THR A 30 -1.86 19.83 11.17
CA THR A 30 -2.87 18.92 10.61
C THR A 30 -2.31 18.15 9.42
N MET A 31 -1.59 18.82 8.53
CA MET A 31 -0.92 18.20 7.38
C MET A 31 0.10 17.14 7.83
N PHE A 32 0.96 17.46 8.81
CA PHE A 32 1.95 16.51 9.32
C PHE A 32 1.31 15.32 10.04
N SER A 33 0.25 15.54 10.81
CA SER A 33 -0.48 14.46 11.50
C SER A 33 -1.08 13.45 10.50
N SER A 34 -1.70 13.94 9.43
CA SER A 34 -2.23 13.10 8.36
C SER A 34 -1.13 12.36 7.58
N GLY A 35 -0.03 13.06 7.26
CA GLY A 35 1.13 12.47 6.60
C GLY A 35 1.74 11.34 7.42
N PHE A 36 1.93 11.56 8.73
CA PHE A 36 2.48 10.55 9.63
C PHE A 36 1.62 9.28 9.71
N LYS A 37 0.30 9.43 9.85
CA LYS A 37 -0.63 8.30 9.81
C LYS A 37 -0.57 7.54 8.49
N SER A 38 -0.47 8.27 7.37
CA SER A 38 -0.35 7.68 6.04
C SER A 38 0.95 6.87 5.88
N ILE A 39 2.07 7.37 6.41
CA ILE A 39 3.36 6.67 6.38
C ILE A 39 3.28 5.36 7.17
N ILE A 40 2.73 5.38 8.40
CA ILE A 40 2.58 4.16 9.20
C ILE A 40 1.69 3.14 8.48
N LYS A 41 0.55 3.60 7.93
CA LYS A 41 -0.36 2.72 7.19
C LYS A 41 0.30 2.12 5.95
N ALA A 42 1.08 2.91 5.23
CA ALA A 42 1.84 2.43 4.07
C ALA A 42 2.87 1.38 4.49
N GLY A 43 3.61 1.60 5.57
CA GLY A 43 4.55 0.63 6.12
C GLY A 43 3.88 -0.69 6.50
N ASN A 44 2.74 -0.64 7.21
CA ASN A 44 1.99 -1.83 7.56
C ASN A 44 1.49 -2.59 6.32
N LYS A 45 1.03 -1.87 5.29
CA LYS A 45 0.61 -2.47 4.01
C LYS A 45 1.78 -3.15 3.28
N SER A 46 2.97 -2.55 3.31
CA SER A 46 4.17 -3.16 2.73
C SER A 46 4.56 -4.47 3.43
N VAL A 47 4.45 -4.53 4.75
CA VAL A 47 4.69 -5.77 5.51
C VAL A 47 3.65 -6.83 5.13
N ALA A 48 2.35 -6.51 5.18
CA ALA A 48 1.30 -7.46 4.79
C ALA A 48 1.48 -7.98 3.36
N ALA A 49 1.92 -7.12 2.43
CA ALA A 49 2.19 -7.53 1.06
C ALA A 49 3.38 -8.48 0.94
N TYR A 50 4.46 -8.23 1.70
CA TYR A 50 5.62 -9.11 1.73
C TYR A 50 5.28 -10.48 2.34
N ASP A 51 4.53 -10.49 3.43
CA ASP A 51 4.10 -11.72 4.10
C ASP A 51 3.18 -12.52 3.16
N ALA A 52 2.22 -11.87 2.49
CA ALA A 52 1.35 -12.52 1.50
C ALA A 52 2.14 -13.10 0.33
N GLN A 53 3.17 -12.39 -0.15
CA GLN A 53 4.05 -12.89 -1.21
C GLN A 53 4.85 -14.12 -0.75
N GLN A 54 5.39 -14.09 0.46
CA GLN A 54 6.16 -15.20 1.00
C GLN A 54 5.27 -16.43 1.20
N SER A 55 4.08 -16.24 1.76
CA SER A 55 3.06 -17.27 1.97
C SER A 55 2.60 -17.87 0.63
N MET A 56 2.32 -17.04 -0.38
CA MET A 56 2.01 -17.50 -1.75
C MET A 56 3.15 -18.31 -2.37
N THR A 57 4.39 -17.84 -2.24
CA THR A 57 5.56 -18.55 -2.78
C THR A 57 5.70 -19.93 -2.13
N ASN A 58 5.49 -20.02 -0.82
CA ASN A 58 5.50 -21.29 -0.11
C ASN A 58 4.38 -22.22 -0.56
N LYS A 59 3.18 -21.70 -0.84
CA LYS A 59 2.08 -22.49 -1.40
C LYS A 59 2.38 -23.01 -2.80
N ILE A 60 3.01 -22.20 -3.65
CA ILE A 60 3.44 -22.62 -4.99
C ILE A 60 4.51 -23.73 -4.90
N ILE A 61 5.49 -23.61 -3.99
CA ILE A 61 6.54 -24.62 -3.82
C ILE A 61 5.97 -25.94 -3.31
N GLN A 62 4.96 -25.89 -2.44
CA GLN A 62 4.30 -27.06 -1.85
C GLN A 62 3.02 -27.45 -2.62
N ALA A 63 2.84 -26.97 -3.84
CA ALA A 63 1.57 -27.10 -4.56
C ALA A 63 1.12 -28.56 -4.77
N ASP A 64 2.09 -29.47 -4.88
CA ASP A 64 1.84 -30.91 -5.03
C ASP A 64 1.29 -31.57 -3.75
N ASP A 65 1.56 -30.98 -2.57
CA ASP A 65 1.16 -31.48 -1.25
C ASP A 65 -0.05 -30.72 -0.65
N LEU A 66 -0.67 -29.81 -1.40
CA LEU A 66 -1.83 -29.03 -0.93
C LEU A 66 -3.11 -29.89 -0.88
N ASP A 67 -3.90 -29.69 0.17
CA ASP A 67 -5.24 -30.28 0.26
C ASP A 67 -6.19 -29.65 -0.79
N SER A 68 -7.19 -30.42 -1.24
CA SER A 68 -8.10 -30.02 -2.33
C SER A 68 -9.01 -28.83 -2.00
N ASP A 69 -9.04 -28.36 -0.74
CA ASP A 69 -9.74 -27.15 -0.31
C ASP A 69 -8.86 -25.89 -0.31
N GLU A 70 -7.55 -26.04 -0.52
CA GLU A 70 -6.60 -24.92 -0.56
C GLU A 70 -6.42 -24.30 -1.96
N TYR A 71 -6.98 -24.92 -2.99
CA TYR A 71 -6.89 -24.46 -4.37
C TYR A 71 -8.20 -24.69 -5.15
N ILE A 72 -8.34 -23.99 -6.27
CA ILE A 72 -9.47 -24.18 -7.20
C ILE A 72 -8.91 -24.72 -8.52
N GLU A 73 -9.40 -25.88 -8.96
CA GLU A 73 -9.06 -26.42 -10.29
C GLU A 73 -9.84 -25.69 -11.38
N GLU A 74 -9.13 -25.24 -12.42
CA GLU A 74 -9.71 -24.58 -13.58
C GLU A 74 -8.96 -25.02 -14.84
N THR A 75 -9.66 -25.23 -15.95
CA THR A 75 -9.04 -25.52 -17.25
C THR A 75 -9.10 -24.26 -18.11
N ILE A 76 -7.95 -23.77 -18.56
CA ILE A 76 -7.86 -22.67 -19.52
C ILE A 76 -7.72 -23.24 -20.93
N THR A 77 -8.74 -23.01 -21.75
CA THR A 77 -8.74 -23.39 -23.17
C THR A 77 -8.25 -22.23 -24.05
N PHE A 78 -7.18 -22.48 -24.81
CA PHE A 78 -6.69 -21.59 -25.86
C PHE A 78 -7.17 -22.09 -27.22
N ASP A 79 -8.07 -21.33 -27.84
CA ASP A 79 -8.55 -21.58 -29.20
C ASP A 79 -7.85 -20.65 -30.20
N PHE A 80 -7.15 -21.25 -31.17
CA PHE A 80 -6.46 -20.55 -32.25
C PHE A 80 -7.28 -20.49 -33.56
N ASN A 81 -8.60 -20.34 -33.45
CA ASN A 81 -9.58 -20.04 -34.52
C ASN A 81 -9.27 -20.72 -35.86
N GLY A 82 -9.51 -22.04 -35.91
CA GLY A 82 -9.21 -22.90 -37.05
C GLY A 82 -7.84 -23.61 -36.97
N GLY A 83 -7.06 -23.31 -35.93
CA GLY A 83 -5.87 -24.04 -35.51
C GLY A 83 -6.15 -25.09 -34.41
N PRO A 84 -5.09 -25.69 -33.84
CA PRO A 84 -5.22 -26.61 -32.71
C PRO A 84 -5.73 -25.87 -31.47
N THR A 85 -6.50 -26.57 -30.63
CA THR A 85 -6.91 -26.11 -29.30
C THR A 85 -5.93 -26.66 -28.26
N ILE A 86 -5.56 -25.85 -27.26
CA ILE A 86 -4.71 -26.26 -26.13
C ILE A 86 -5.50 -26.05 -24.85
N ASP A 87 -5.71 -27.12 -24.09
CA ASP A 87 -6.31 -27.08 -22.76
C ASP A 87 -5.19 -27.19 -21.72
N LEU A 88 -5.20 -26.28 -20.75
CA LEU A 88 -4.25 -26.26 -19.63
C LEU A 88 -5.01 -26.37 -18.32
N ASP A 89 -4.75 -27.42 -17.55
CA ASP A 89 -5.30 -27.58 -16.21
C ASP A 89 -4.43 -26.80 -15.21
N ILE A 90 -5.08 -25.92 -14.45
CA ILE A 90 -4.44 -25.02 -13.49
C ILE A 90 -5.08 -25.15 -12.11
N ARG A 91 -4.28 -24.93 -11.08
CA ARG A 91 -4.75 -24.77 -9.70
C ARG A 91 -4.60 -23.30 -9.30
N LEU A 92 -5.69 -22.61 -8.99
CA LEU A 92 -5.68 -21.25 -8.47
C LEU A 92 -5.45 -21.26 -6.96
N LEU A 93 -4.53 -20.40 -6.51
CA LEU A 93 -4.17 -20.23 -5.11
C LEU A 93 -4.59 -18.83 -4.63
N ASP A 94 -5.12 -18.74 -3.41
CA ASP A 94 -5.43 -17.48 -2.74
C ASP A 94 -4.73 -17.42 -1.39
N VAL A 95 -4.07 -16.29 -1.13
CA VAL A 95 -3.40 -16.00 0.13
C VAL A 95 -3.81 -14.63 0.61
N SER A 96 -4.28 -14.57 1.86
CA SER A 96 -4.65 -13.34 2.53
C SER A 96 -3.84 -13.23 3.82
N GLU A 97 -3.08 -12.15 3.96
CA GLU A 97 -2.34 -11.83 5.19
C GLU A 97 -2.80 -10.49 5.73
N ASP A 98 -2.93 -10.37 7.05
CA ASP A 98 -3.18 -9.10 7.75
C ASP A 98 -2.01 -8.75 8.65
N TYR A 99 -1.59 -7.49 8.57
CA TYR A 99 -0.63 -6.92 9.50
C TYR A 99 -1.16 -5.59 10.05
N LYS A 100 -1.50 -5.59 11.34
CA LYS A 100 -1.94 -4.41 12.11
C LYS A 100 -3.05 -3.63 11.39
N GLY A 101 -4.08 -4.35 10.92
CA GLY A 101 -5.25 -3.77 10.25
C GLY A 101 -4.98 -3.29 8.82
N SER A 102 -3.88 -3.75 8.22
CA SER A 102 -3.62 -3.65 6.79
C SER A 102 -3.57 -5.07 6.23
N SER A 103 -4.50 -5.40 5.35
CA SER A 103 -4.56 -6.70 4.68
C SER A 103 -4.02 -6.62 3.26
N SER A 104 -3.38 -7.71 2.82
CA SER A 104 -2.96 -7.93 1.45
C SER A 104 -3.46 -9.30 0.99
N ASN A 105 -4.11 -9.31 -0.17
CA ASN A 105 -4.57 -10.54 -0.82
C ASN A 105 -3.76 -10.74 -2.09
N MET A 106 -3.23 -11.94 -2.28
CA MET A 106 -2.50 -12.35 -3.47
C MET A 106 -3.17 -13.58 -4.07
N LYS A 107 -3.39 -13.54 -5.39
CA LYS A 107 -3.88 -14.68 -6.17
C LYS A 107 -2.74 -15.17 -7.07
N GLY A 108 -2.56 -16.48 -7.11
CA GLY A 108 -1.56 -17.16 -7.93
C GLY A 108 -2.18 -18.33 -8.68
N PHE A 109 -1.41 -18.93 -9.58
CA PHE A 109 -1.78 -20.17 -10.24
C PHE A 109 -0.57 -21.11 -10.28
N TYR A 110 -0.84 -22.41 -10.19
CA TYR A 110 0.12 -23.48 -10.35
C TYR A 110 -0.31 -24.34 -11.54
N LEU A 111 0.64 -24.71 -12.39
CA LEU A 111 0.41 -25.61 -13.52
C LEU A 111 0.77 -27.02 -13.08
N GLU A 112 -0.15 -27.97 -13.26
CA GLU A 112 0.23 -29.37 -13.14
C GLU A 112 1.12 -29.76 -14.34
N PRO A 113 2.28 -30.41 -14.10
CA PRO A 113 3.18 -30.86 -15.16
C PRO A 113 2.65 -32.06 -15.96
#